data_AF-K0Z612-F1
#
_entry.id   AF-K0Z612-F1
#
_cell.length_a   1.000
_cell.length_b   1.000
_cell.length_c   1.000
_cell.angle_alpha   90.00
_cell.angle_beta   90.00
_cell.angle_gamma   90.00
#
_symmetry.space_group_name_H-M   'P 1'
#
loop_
_entity.id
_entity.type
_entity.pdbx_description
1 polymer ?
#
loop_
_entity_poly.entity_id
_entity_poly.type
_entity_poly.pdbx_seq_one_letter_code
_entity_poly.pdbx_strand_id
1 'polypeptide(L)' 'GPDSLEGHPAGTVFIGLAHAKGTEVIKANIAGRSRADVRHIAVMHAFNLVRKALLSD' A
#
# COMPACT_ATOMS: atom_id res chain seq x y z
N GLY A 1 0.07 -6.05 12.14
CA GLY A 1 -0.50 -7.37 11.80
C GLY A 1 0.38 -8.50 12.32
N PRO A 2 -0.12 -9.40 13.19
CA PRO A 2 -1.54 -9.56 13.49
C PRO A 2 -2.12 -8.48 14.42
N ASP A 3 -1.29 -7.83 15.23
CA ASP A 3 -1.76 -6.79 16.14
C ASP A 3 -1.88 -5.42 15.45
N SER A 4 -2.61 -4.51 16.09
CA SER A 4 -2.62 -3.09 15.76
C SER A 4 -1.27 -2.45 16.12
N LEU A 5 -0.97 -1.33 15.47
CA LEU A 5 0.20 -0.51 15.77
C LEU A 5 -0.18 0.95 15.60
N GLU A 6 0.19 1.80 16.56
CA GLU A 6 -0.04 3.25 16.51
C GLU A 6 -1.51 3.64 16.25
N GLY A 7 -2.47 2.87 16.79
CA GLY A 7 -3.91 3.09 16.59
C GLY A 7 -4.45 2.62 15.22
N HIS A 8 -3.63 1.98 14.39
CA HIS A 8 -4.05 1.41 13.11
C HIS A 8 -4.30 -0.10 13.20
N PRO A 9 -5.39 -0.62 12.60
CA PRO A 9 -5.64 -2.06 12.58
C PRO A 9 -4.62 -2.79 11.70
N ALA A 10 -4.45 -4.08 11.97
CA ALA A 10 -3.62 -4.96 11.16
C ALA A 10 -4.04 -4.94 9.69
N GLY A 11 -3.05 -4.88 8.80
CA GLY A 11 -3.28 -4.76 7.36
C GLY A 11 -3.35 -3.32 6.85
N THR A 12 -3.29 -2.31 7.73
CA THR A 12 -3.12 -0.91 7.30
C THR A 12 -1.71 -0.73 6.71
N VAL A 13 -1.64 -0.26 5.46
CA VAL A 13 -0.41 0.05 4.75
C VAL A 13 -0.56 1.40 4.06
N PHE A 14 0.41 2.30 4.26
CA PHE A 14 0.56 3.51 3.47
C PHE A 14 1.63 3.27 2.41
N ILE A 15 1.34 3.61 1.15
CA ILE A 15 2.25 3.42 0.02
C ILE A 15 2.46 4.77 -0.65
N GLY A 16 3.70 5.24 -0.66
CA GLY A 16 4.11 6.46 -1.33
C GLY A 16 4.78 6.18 -2.67
N LEU A 17 4.54 7.03 -3.66
CA LEU A 17 5.25 7.07 -4.94
C LEU A 17 5.72 8.50 -5.21
N ALA A 18 7.03 8.70 -5.30
CA ALA A 18 7.64 9.97 -5.65
C ALA A 18 8.13 9.94 -7.11
N HIS A 19 7.84 11.00 -7.87
CA HIS A 19 8.24 11.18 -9.27
C HIS A 19 8.42 12.67 -9.59
N ALA A 20 8.86 12.99 -10.81
CA ALA A 20 9.24 14.36 -11.18
C ALA A 20 8.11 15.41 -11.04
N LYS A 21 6.84 14.99 -11.08
CA LYS A 21 5.67 15.87 -10.98
C LYS A 21 5.18 16.04 -9.53
N GLY A 22 5.68 15.24 -8.58
CA GLY A 22 5.23 15.30 -7.19
C GLY A 22 5.34 13.97 -6.45
N THR A 23 4.66 13.88 -5.32
CA THR A 23 4.57 12.67 -4.50
C THR A 23 3.11 12.33 -4.25
N GLU A 24 2.74 11.08 -4.51
CA GLU A 24 1.43 10.52 -4.25
C GLU A 24 1.50 9.55 -3.07
N VAL A 25 0.46 9.51 -2.24
CA VAL A 25 0.36 8.54 -1.13
C VAL A 25 -1.04 7.93 -1.13
N ILE A 26 -1.11 6.61 -1.07
CA ILE A 26 -2.36 5.88 -0.87
C ILE A 26 -2.36 5.16 0.47
N LYS A 27 -3.55 5.05 1.08
CA LYS A 27 -3.80 4.20 2.25
C LYS A 27 -4.57 2.96 1.80
N ALA A 28 -4.00 1.78 1.99
CA ALA A 28 -4.64 0.50 1.75
C ALA A 28 -4.94 -0.20 3.09
N ASN A 29 -6.06 -0.93 3.16
CA ASN A 29 -6.39 -1.79 4.28
C ASN A 29 -6.57 -3.24 3.79
N ILE A 30 -5.66 -4.12 4.20
CA ILE A 30 -5.61 -5.55 3.83
C ILE A 30 -6.01 -6.37 5.08
N ALA A 31 -7.18 -6.08 5.64
CA ALA A 31 -7.66 -6.70 6.87
C ALA A 31 -8.01 -8.20 6.67
N GLY A 32 -8.00 -8.96 7.77
CA GLY A 32 -8.43 -10.37 7.77
C GLY A 32 -7.48 -11.34 7.05
N ARG A 33 -6.26 -10.91 6.76
CA ARG A 33 -5.25 -11.70 6.04
C ARG A 33 -4.05 -12.04 6.93
N SER A 34 -3.35 -13.12 6.57
CA SER A 34 -2.11 -13.51 7.25
C SER A 34 -1.04 -12.43 7.10
N ARG A 35 -0.03 -12.39 7.98
CA ARG A 35 1.10 -11.45 7.86
C ARG A 35 1.81 -11.58 6.50
N ALA A 36 1.93 -12.81 5.97
CA ALA A 36 2.54 -13.07 4.67
C ALA A 36 1.68 -12.49 3.53
N ASP A 37 0.37 -12.74 3.56
CA ASP A 37 -0.57 -12.24 2.57
C ASP A 37 -0.63 -10.71 2.55
N VAL A 38 -0.68 -10.07 3.72
CA VAL A 38 -0.66 -8.60 3.83
C VAL A 38 0.56 -8.02 3.12
N ARG A 39 1.74 -8.60 3.33
CA ARG A 39 2.98 -8.14 2.67
C ARG A 39 2.93 -8.35 1.16
N HIS A 40 2.48 -9.52 0.70
CA HIS A 40 2.40 -9.83 -0.72
C HIS A 40 1.40 -8.91 -1.44
N ILE A 41 0.22 -8.73 -0.87
CA ILE A 41 -0.83 -7.87 -1.46
C ILE A 41 -0.41 -6.40 -1.43
N ALA A 42 0.29 -5.94 -0.38
CA ALA A 42 0.84 -4.58 -0.34
C ALA A 42 1.82 -4.31 -1.49
N VAL A 43 2.67 -5.28 -1.85
CA VAL A 43 3.54 -5.19 -3.03
C VAL A 43 2.72 -5.04 -4.31
N MET A 44 1.63 -5.79 -4.45
CA MET A 44 0.75 -5.66 -5.61
C MET A 44 0.03 -4.30 -5.67
N HIS A 45 -0.36 -3.72 -4.52
CA HIS A 45 -0.88 -2.35 -4.47
C HIS A 45 0.15 -1.33 -4.94
N ALA A 46 1.43 -1.48 -4.55
CA ALA A 46 2.50 -0.61 -5.00
C ALA A 46 2.75 -0.72 -6.51
N PHE A 47 2.80 -1.93 -7.06
CA PHE A 47 2.91 -2.12 -8.51
C PHE A 47 1.72 -1.53 -9.27
N ASN A 48 0.50 -1.65 -8.73
CA ASN A 48 -0.66 -1.02 -9.36
C ASN A 48 -0.60 0.51 -9.31
N LEU A 49 -0.04 1.10 -8.24
CA LEU A 49 0.19 2.54 -8.15
C LEU A 49 1.18 2.99 -9.24
N VAL A 50 2.32 2.29 -9.38
CA VAL A 50 3.29 2.54 -10.46
C VAL A 50 2.64 2.39 -11.84
N ARG A 51 1.87 1.32 -12.07
CA ARG A 51 1.17 1.08 -13.34
C ARG A 51 0.23 2.23 -13.68
N LYS A 52 -0.51 2.77 -12.72
CA LYS A 52 -1.41 3.92 -12.94
C LYS A 52 -0.62 5.17 -13.29
N ALA A 53 0.46 5.45 -12.57
CA ALA A 53 1.31 6.61 -12.85
C ALA A 53 1.88 6.57 -14.28
N LEU A 54 2.31 5.39 -14.75
CA LEU A 54 2.86 5.21 -16.10
C LEU A 54 1.81 5.24 -17.24
N LEU A 55 0.55 4.91 -16.95
CA LEU A 55 -0.53 4.88 -17.96
C LEU A 55 -1.40 6.15 -17.96
N SER A 56 -1.14 7.06 -17.01
CA SER A 56 -1.84 8.35 -16.92
C SER A 56 -1.02 9.49 -17.54
N ASP A 57 0.19 9.18 -18.03
CA ASP A 57 1.00 10.01 -18.92
C ASP A 57 0.64 9.72 -20.39
#